data_AF-A0A2N1HNA5-F1
#
_entry.id   AF-A0A2N1HNA5-F1
#
_cell.length_a   1.000
_cell.length_b   1.000
_cell.length_c   1.000
_cell.angle_alpha   90.00
_cell.angle_beta   90.00
_cell.angle_gamma   90.00
#
_symmetry.space_group_name_H-M   'P 1'
#
loop_
_entity.id
_entity.type
_entity.pdbx_description
1 polymer ?
#
loop_
_entity_poly.entity_id
_entity_poly.type
_entity_poly.pdbx_seq_one_letter_code
_entity_poly.pdbx_strand_id
1 'polypeptide(L)'
;MELLKGITLLLAALTAFSLFSRFAPYGTKAMGGLASAAVASFLVEAIHAYISGDFLGIDFLRETGLAAGSMGGPAAAALVALALGANPVFAIVAAIATI
;
A
#
# COMPACT_ATOMS: atom_id res chain seq x y z
N MET A 1 18.35 19.42 3.44
CA MET A 1 18.62 18.09 4.05
C MET A 1 17.48 17.10 3.75
N GLU A 2 16.22 17.49 3.93
CA GLU A 2 15.06 16.60 3.71
C GLU A 2 14.93 16.06 2.28
N LEU A 3 15.18 16.89 1.25
CA LEU A 3 15.16 16.42 -0.15
C LEU A 3 16.18 15.29 -0.40
N LEU A 4 17.39 15.42 0.17
CA LEU A 4 18.44 14.41 0.02
C LEU A 4 18.04 13.10 0.71
N LYS A 5 17.44 13.19 1.90
CA LYS A 5 16.87 12.03 2.62
C LYS A 5 15.75 11.37 1.82
N GLY A 6 14.85 12.16 1.23
CA GLY A 6 13.75 11.64 0.41
C GLY A 6 14.26 10.90 -0.82
N ILE A 7 15.21 11.50 -1.56
CA ILE A 7 15.81 10.86 -2.74
C ILE A 7 16.56 9.58 -2.36
N THR A 8 17.35 9.61 -1.29
CA THR A 8 18.10 8.42 -0.86
C THR A 8 17.18 7.29 -0.38
N LEU A 9 16.12 7.60 0.36
CA LEU A 9 15.11 6.63 0.76
C LEU A 9 14.36 6.06 -0.44
N LEU A 10 14.01 6.91 -1.41
CA LEU A 10 13.37 6.48 -2.67
C LEU A 10 14.26 5.51 -3.44
N LEU A 11 15.55 5.83 -3.62
CA LEU A 11 16.50 4.94 -4.28
C LEU A 11 16.70 3.63 -3.53
N ALA A 12 16.78 3.67 -2.19
CA ALA A 12 16.90 2.47 -1.36
C ALA A 12 15.66 1.57 -1.51
N ALA A 13 14.45 2.14 -1.47
CA ALA A 13 13.21 1.41 -1.65
C ALA A 13 13.08 0.81 -3.06
N LEU A 14 13.39 1.58 -4.11
CA LEU A 14 13.40 1.09 -5.49
C LEU A 14 14.40 -0.04 -5.69
N THR A 15 15.58 0.04 -5.06
CA THR A 15 16.58 -1.01 -5.12
C THR A 15 16.07 -2.28 -4.44
N ALA A 16 15.50 -2.15 -3.23
CA ALA A 16 14.91 -3.27 -2.51
C ALA A 16 13.78 -3.95 -3.30
N PHE A 17 12.85 -3.17 -3.85
CA PHE A 17 11.75 -3.69 -4.69
C PHE A 17 12.25 -4.34 -5.97
N SER A 18 13.29 -3.77 -6.59
CA SER A 18 13.90 -4.33 -7.81
C SER A 18 14.58 -5.67 -7.54
N LEU A 19 15.33 -5.77 -6.43
CA LEU A 19 15.96 -7.01 -6.00
C LEU A 19 14.89 -8.07 -5.64
N PHE A 20 13.89 -7.69 -4.84
CA PHE A 20 12.78 -8.58 -4.48
C PHE A 20 12.05 -9.11 -5.72
N SER A 21 11.71 -8.23 -6.67
CA SER A 21 10.98 -8.62 -7.87
C SER A 21 11.75 -9.61 -8.76
N ARG A 22 13.08 -9.51 -8.79
CA ARG A 22 13.94 -10.39 -9.62
C ARG A 22 14.34 -11.69 -8.94
N PHE A 23 14.60 -11.66 -7.63
CA PHE A 23 15.20 -12.79 -6.92
C PHE A 23 14.21 -13.59 -6.08
N ALA A 24 13.10 -12.99 -5.63
CA ALA A 24 12.09 -13.74 -4.89
C ALA A 24 11.20 -14.56 -5.85
N PRO A 25 10.81 -15.79 -5.46
CA PRO A 25 9.85 -16.58 -6.24
C PRO A 25 8.53 -15.81 -6.33
N TYR A 26 8.02 -15.65 -7.56
CA TYR A 26 6.82 -14.85 -7.85
C TYR A 26 6.93 -13.36 -7.46
N GLY A 27 8.14 -12.83 -7.27
CA GLY A 27 8.39 -11.46 -6.80
C GLY A 27 7.64 -10.39 -7.60
N THR A 28 7.66 -10.45 -8.93
CA THR A 28 6.91 -9.51 -9.78
C THR A 28 5.39 -9.54 -9.55
N LYS A 29 4.81 -10.73 -9.32
CA LYS A 29 3.37 -10.86 -9.04
C LYS A 29 3.02 -10.31 -7.67
N ALA A 30 3.83 -10.67 -6.66
CA ALA A 30 3.67 -10.16 -5.31
C ALA A 30 3.82 -8.63 -5.26
N MET A 31 4.80 -8.07 -5.98
CA MET A 31 5.00 -6.63 -6.08
C MET A 31 3.82 -5.95 -6.79
N GLY A 32 3.24 -6.57 -7.82
CA GLY A 32 2.00 -6.11 -8.44
C GLY A 32 0.84 -6.04 -7.44
N GLY A 33 0.67 -7.06 -6.60
CA GLY A 33 -0.31 -7.07 -5.52
C GLY A 33 -0.08 -5.98 -4.48
N LEU A 34 1.18 -5.74 -4.08
CA LEU A 34 1.54 -4.63 -3.17
C LEU A 34 1.25 -3.26 -3.78
N ALA A 35 1.50 -3.09 -5.08
CA ALA A 35 1.17 -1.85 -5.79
C ALA A 35 -0.35 -1.62 -5.81
N SER A 36 -1.15 -2.66 -6.09
CA SER A 36 -2.62 -2.57 -5.99
C SER A 36 -3.08 -2.23 -4.57
N ALA A 37 -2.43 -2.77 -3.54
CA ALA A 37 -2.75 -2.46 -2.15
C ALA A 37 -2.45 -0.99 -1.79
N ALA A 38 -1.30 -0.45 -2.21
CA ALA A 38 -0.95 0.94 -2.00
C ALA A 38 -1.94 1.90 -2.69
N VAL A 39 -2.40 1.55 -3.90
CA VAL A 39 -3.45 2.31 -4.62
C VAL A 39 -4.79 2.25 -3.89
N ALA A 40 -5.16 1.10 -3.33
CA ALA A 40 -6.43 0.94 -2.60
C ALA A 40 -6.43 1.56 -1.19
N SER A 41 -5.26 1.90 -0.63
CA SER A 41 -5.10 2.45 0.72
C SER A 41 -4.44 3.83 0.70
N PHE A 42 -3.11 3.89 0.61
CA PHE A 42 -2.33 5.13 0.71
C PHE A 42 -2.66 6.18 -0.34
N LEU A 43 -3.02 5.77 -1.57
CA LEU A 43 -3.47 6.74 -2.56
C LEU A 43 -4.83 7.34 -2.17
N VAL A 44 -5.75 6.52 -1.65
CA VAL A 44 -7.06 6.99 -1.17
C VAL A 44 -6.88 7.93 0.03
N GLU A 45 -5.98 7.58 0.96
CA GLU A 45 -5.57 8.44 2.06
C GLU A 45 -5.01 9.76 1.55
N ALA A 46 -4.08 9.73 0.59
CA ALA A 46 -3.46 10.95 0.08
C ALA A 46 -4.47 11.94 -0.52
N ILE A 47 -5.46 11.42 -1.25
CA ILE A 47 -6.52 12.26 -1.82
C ILE A 47 -7.48 12.76 -0.74
N HIS A 48 -8.03 11.89 0.10
CA HIS A 48 -9.10 12.29 1.01
C HIS A 48 -8.56 12.97 2.26
N ALA A 49 -7.46 12.47 2.85
CA ALA A 49 -6.89 13.02 4.05
C ALA A 49 -6.17 14.33 3.79
N TYR A 50 -5.18 14.33 2.89
CA TYR A 50 -4.28 15.47 2.75
C TYR A 50 -4.82 16.53 1.77
N ILE A 51 -5.46 16.13 0.66
CA ILE A 51 -6.02 17.12 -0.28
C ILE A 51 -7.41 17.58 0.19
N SER A 52 -8.38 16.66 0.32
CA SER A 52 -9.75 17.08 0.64
C SER A 52 -9.93 17.45 2.11
N GLY A 53 -9.26 16.75 3.03
CA GLY A 53 -9.31 17.01 4.46
C GLY A 53 -8.51 18.24 4.84
N ASP A 54 -7.18 18.13 4.79
CA ASP A 54 -6.28 19.18 5.29
C ASP A 54 -6.26 20.42 4.38
N PHE A 55 -6.13 20.24 3.06
CA PHE A 55 -5.97 21.38 2.14
C PHE A 55 -7.30 22.10 1.82
N LEU A 56 -8.40 21.36 1.62
CA LEU A 56 -9.73 21.95 1.37
C LEU A 56 -10.57 22.18 2.64
N GLY A 57 -10.15 21.65 3.80
CA GLY A 57 -10.77 21.91 5.10
C GLY A 57 -12.02 21.07 5.41
N ILE A 58 -12.15 19.86 4.85
CA ILE A 58 -13.30 18.98 5.10
C ILE A 58 -12.91 17.86 6.08
N ASP A 59 -13.08 18.10 7.38
CA ASP A 59 -12.63 17.19 8.45
C ASP A 59 -13.14 15.75 8.33
N PHE A 60 -14.39 15.56 7.87
CA PHE A 60 -14.93 14.21 7.64
C PHE A 60 -14.10 13.43 6.62
N LEU A 61 -13.66 14.07 5.54
CA LEU A 61 -12.82 13.43 4.52
C LEU A 61 -11.40 13.17 5.03
N ARG A 62 -10.96 13.97 6.02
CA ARG A 62 -9.70 13.71 6.72
C ARG A 62 -9.73 12.36 7.42
N GLU A 63 -10.76 12.12 8.22
CA GLU A 63 -10.92 10.86 8.96
C GLU A 63 -11.15 9.66 8.05
N THR A 64 -11.96 9.80 6.99
CA THR A 64 -12.17 8.70 6.04
C THR A 64 -10.90 8.35 5.26
N GLY A 65 -10.10 9.35 4.89
CA GLY A 65 -8.80 9.14 4.25
C GLY A 65 -7.82 8.41 5.15
N LEU A 66 -7.68 8.84 6.41
CA LEU A 66 -6.81 8.17 7.38
C LEU A 66 -7.25 6.72 7.66
N ALA A 67 -8.56 6.48 7.73
CA ALA A 67 -9.10 5.13 7.87
C ALA A 67 -8.79 4.25 6.64
N ALA A 68 -8.84 4.80 5.42
CA ALA A 68 -8.43 4.07 4.22
C ALA A 68 -6.92 3.75 4.23
N GLY A 69 -6.10 4.69 4.66
CA GLY A 69 -4.65 4.54 4.82
C GLY A 69 -4.25 3.43 5.79
N SER A 70 -4.95 3.35 6.94
CA SER A 70 -4.68 2.30 7.94
C SER A 70 -4.95 0.88 7.43
N MET A 71 -5.70 0.72 6.34
CA MET A 71 -5.99 -0.59 5.72
C MET A 71 -4.86 -1.09 4.81
N GLY A 72 -3.71 -0.43 4.74
CA GLY A 72 -2.59 -0.83 3.89
C GLY A 72 -2.08 -2.26 4.15
N GLY A 73 -1.97 -2.67 5.42
CA GLY A 73 -1.57 -4.03 5.81
C GLY A 73 -2.59 -5.11 5.38
N PRO A 74 -3.87 -4.99 5.76
CA PRO A 74 -4.94 -5.85 5.27
C PRO A 74 -5.05 -5.91 3.75
N ALA A 75 -4.98 -4.76 3.07
CA ALA A 75 -5.02 -4.69 1.61
C ALA A 75 -3.84 -5.43 0.97
N ALA A 76 -2.62 -5.28 1.52
CA ALA A 76 -1.44 -6.00 1.06
C ALA A 76 -1.60 -7.50 1.22
N ALA A 77 -2.04 -7.99 2.39
CA ALA A 77 -2.24 -9.40 2.65
C ALA A 77 -3.25 -10.04 1.66
N ALA A 78 -4.40 -9.40 1.44
CA ALA A 78 -5.39 -9.90 0.49
C ALA A 78 -4.88 -9.84 -0.96
N LEU A 79 -4.44 -8.69 -1.43
CA LEU A 79 -4.16 -8.47 -2.86
C LEU A 79 -2.89 -9.17 -3.31
N VAL A 80 -1.89 -9.33 -2.44
CA VAL A 80 -0.71 -10.16 -2.72
C VAL A 80 -1.09 -11.63 -2.79
N ALA A 81 -1.86 -12.14 -1.83
CA ALA A 81 -2.30 -13.54 -1.85
C ALA A 81 -3.12 -13.85 -3.12
N LEU A 82 -4.03 -12.95 -3.50
CA LEU A 82 -4.79 -13.04 -4.74
C LEU A 82 -3.88 -12.99 -5.98
N ALA A 83 -2.91 -12.09 -6.03
CA ALA A 83 -1.95 -11.99 -7.14
C ALA A 83 -1.09 -13.27 -7.29
N LEU A 84 -0.86 -13.98 -6.19
CA LEU A 84 -0.16 -15.27 -6.16
C LEU A 84 -1.07 -16.48 -6.47
N GLY A 85 -2.38 -16.27 -6.64
CA GLY A 85 -3.35 -17.30 -7.02
C GLY A 85 -3.99 -18.03 -5.84
N ALA A 86 -3.95 -17.46 -4.62
CA ALA A 86 -4.65 -18.00 -3.47
C ALA A 86 -6.18 -17.94 -3.66
N ASN A 87 -6.90 -18.83 -2.96
CA ASN A 87 -8.36 -18.76 -2.92
C ASN A 87 -8.81 -17.42 -2.30
N PRO A 88 -9.80 -16.72 -2.89
CA PRO A 88 -10.27 -15.44 -2.38
C PRO A 88 -10.72 -15.47 -0.92
N VAL A 89 -11.34 -16.56 -0.46
CA VAL A 89 -11.76 -16.70 0.94
C VAL A 89 -10.54 -16.68 1.87
N PHE A 90 -9.47 -17.40 1.52
CA PHE A 90 -8.24 -17.42 2.33
C PHE A 90 -7.45 -16.12 2.24
N ALA A 91 -7.47 -15.43 1.10
CA ALA A 91 -6.88 -14.11 0.98
C ALA A 91 -7.56 -13.09 1.91
N ILE A 92 -8.89 -13.14 2.01
CA ILE A 92 -9.64 -12.31 2.96
C ILE A 92 -9.38 -12.73 4.41
N VAL A 93 -9.29 -14.03 4.72
CA VAL A 93 -8.88 -14.49 6.07
C VAL A 93 -7.52 -13.94 6.46
N ALA A 94 -6.54 -13.98 5.55
CA ALA A 94 -5.21 -13.42 5.78
C ALA A 94 -5.25 -11.91 6.02
N ALA A 95 -6.09 -11.16 5.29
CA ALA A 95 -6.26 -9.72 5.49
C ALA A 95 -6.91 -9.38 6.84
N ILE A 96 -7.87 -10.17 7.31
CA ILE A 96 -8.50 -9.95 8.62
C ILE A 96 -7.49 -10.24 9.74
N ALA A 97 -6.58 -11.20 9.54
CA ALA A 97 -5.56 -11.56 10.51
C ALA A 97 -4.43 -10.51 10.67
N THR A 98 -4.39 -9.48 9.81
CA THR A 98 -3.40 -8.39 9.88
C THR A 98 -3.95 -7.08 10.44
N ILE A 99 -5.20 -7.09 10.93
CA ILE A 99 -5.86 -5.96 11.63
C ILE A 99 -5.42 -5.93 13.09
#